data_AF-A0A8H4SM87-F1
#
_entry.id   AF-A0A8H4SM87-F1
#
_cell.length_a   1.000
_cell.length_b   1.000
_cell.length_c   1.000
_cell.angle_alpha   90.00
_cell.angle_beta   90.00
_cell.angle_gamma   90.00
#
_symmetry.space_group_name_H-M   'P 1'
#
loop_
_entity.id
_entity.type
_entity.pdbx_description
1 polymer ?
#
loop_
_entity_poly.entity_id
_entity_poly.type
_entity_poly.pdbx_seq_one_letter_code
_entity_poly.pdbx_strand_id
1 'polypeptide(L)'
;MSPKSLRLAGPTKTTNFEPVELNGKNWTKLEDHEAQLAAYLGFQNSSDLREFAISWPTLIAEKYFAPAAQKMTKAGAFGFLCNSGSRSEIIAVDSSPELVWTWQPGDPAYHQTIQKRKIVAWTLWKMVLHVKQYRDTGFAENLSRTQIEQAEFLKRHASNKFGRTLSFPETMDNFPCPELGPLTDKGENELECYNRCWEVLRYLGSGFHKGNWKRRFANMEVMKSGRIVNDSHAPSWMQTVTQTGLPDQSRPIELEIFWVHNETVAMYHETVLAIQQAKSRQVAVPGPQFTFPWDPRVFPGVQQFRDNIRRCLNCEALGLDLQSIRVHCYDEDEDRHQQADAFTQDWTKLREFFEDPEHSNFVLAVCLEPFDIDDPMLSIYEDGSVPIDPLLYLATSNSEISVEKETPDEQHRDN
;
A
#
# COMPACT_ATOMS: atom_id res chain seq x y z
N MET A 1 34.57 1.79 1.73
CA MET A 1 33.48 2.77 1.96
C MET A 1 32.32 2.00 2.58
N SER A 2 31.89 2.36 3.79
CA SER A 2 30.72 1.74 4.42
C SER A 2 29.45 2.01 3.59
N PRO A 3 28.53 1.05 3.44
CA PRO A 3 27.29 1.29 2.72
C PRO A 3 26.52 2.42 3.43
N LYS A 4 26.19 3.48 2.70
CA LYS A 4 25.21 4.47 3.19
C LYS A 4 23.91 3.71 3.42
N SER A 5 23.38 3.76 4.65
CA SER A 5 22.08 3.18 4.98
C SER A 5 21.02 3.70 4.01
N LEU A 6 20.21 2.79 3.46
CA LEU A 6 19.11 3.15 2.56
C LEU A 6 18.08 3.99 3.32
N ARG A 7 17.56 5.02 2.66
CA ARG A 7 16.51 5.87 3.24
C ARG A 7 15.15 5.19 3.04
N LEU A 8 14.25 5.36 4.00
CA LEU A 8 12.86 4.96 3.85
C LEU A 8 12.17 5.75 2.72
N ALA A 9 11.32 5.08 1.96
CA ALA A 9 10.39 5.74 1.07
C ALA A 9 9.43 6.62 1.90
N GLY A 10 9.12 7.81 1.36
CA GLY A 10 8.10 8.65 2.00
C GLY A 10 6.73 8.02 1.84
N PRO A 11 5.79 8.28 2.77
CA PRO A 11 4.44 7.73 2.69
C PRO A 11 3.78 8.10 1.36
N THR A 12 3.12 7.12 0.73
CA THR A 12 2.34 7.33 -0.48
C THR A 12 0.86 7.46 -0.14
N LYS A 13 0.15 8.34 -0.85
CA LYS A 13 -1.32 8.43 -0.73
C LYS A 13 -1.93 7.05 -0.95
N THR A 14 -2.92 6.71 -0.13
CA THR A 14 -3.71 5.48 -0.27
C THR A 14 -4.29 5.43 -1.68
N THR A 15 -4.07 4.33 -2.38
CA THR A 15 -4.60 4.12 -3.72
C THR A 15 -5.75 3.12 -3.67
N ASN A 16 -6.93 3.54 -4.14
CA ASN A 16 -8.14 2.69 -4.21
C ASN A 16 -8.08 1.76 -5.44
N PHE A 17 -6.98 1.05 -5.64
CA PHE A 17 -6.86 0.06 -6.72
C PHE A 17 -7.27 -1.31 -6.19
N GLU A 18 -8.06 -2.01 -6.99
CA GLU A 18 -8.53 -3.37 -6.74
C GLU A 18 -7.71 -4.36 -7.60
N PRO A 19 -7.76 -5.67 -7.30
CA PRO A 19 -7.22 -6.69 -8.20
C PRO A 19 -7.73 -6.52 -9.64
N VAL A 20 -6.94 -6.92 -10.63
CA VAL A 20 -7.30 -6.67 -12.04
C VAL A 20 -8.52 -7.48 -12.47
N GLU A 21 -9.54 -6.77 -12.93
CA GLU A 21 -10.69 -7.35 -13.62
C GLU A 21 -10.84 -6.74 -15.03
N LEU A 22 -11.20 -7.56 -16.03
CA LEU A 22 -11.38 -7.10 -17.42
C LEU A 22 -12.38 -5.94 -17.56
N ASN A 23 -13.43 -5.93 -16.73
CA ASN A 23 -14.45 -4.89 -16.69
C ASN A 23 -14.27 -3.95 -15.48
N GLY A 24 -13.18 -4.09 -14.73
CA GLY A 24 -12.88 -3.27 -13.56
C GLY A 24 -12.63 -1.82 -13.93
N LYS A 25 -13.05 -0.90 -13.06
CA LYS A 25 -12.90 0.56 -13.28
C LYS A 25 -11.55 1.11 -12.81
N ASN A 26 -10.84 0.39 -11.93
CA ASN A 26 -9.67 0.89 -11.19
C ASN A 26 -8.40 0.07 -11.43
N TRP A 27 -7.94 0.00 -12.68
CA TRP A 27 -6.70 -0.70 -12.98
C TRP A 27 -5.51 0.06 -12.39
N THR A 28 -4.65 -0.66 -11.69
CA THR A 28 -3.40 -0.18 -11.08
C THR A 28 -2.58 0.64 -12.09
N LYS A 29 -2.17 1.87 -11.73
CA LYS A 29 -1.28 2.73 -12.52
C LYS A 29 -0.17 3.24 -11.62
N LEU A 30 1.00 2.64 -11.73
CA LEU A 30 2.14 2.83 -10.81
C LEU A 30 3.40 3.27 -11.55
N GLU A 31 3.33 3.58 -12.84
CA GLU A 31 4.51 3.95 -13.65
C GLU A 31 5.28 5.18 -13.11
N ASP A 32 4.60 6.07 -12.39
CA ASP A 32 5.17 7.26 -11.74
C ASP A 32 5.36 7.09 -10.22
N HIS A 33 4.93 5.95 -9.66
CA HIS A 33 4.95 5.65 -8.23
C HIS A 33 5.94 4.51 -7.93
N GLU A 34 7.23 4.82 -8.04
CA GLU A 34 8.33 3.85 -7.97
C GLU A 34 8.29 2.94 -6.72
N ALA A 35 8.01 3.49 -5.54
CA ALA A 35 7.93 2.70 -4.29
C ALA A 35 6.72 1.75 -4.29
N GLN A 36 5.57 2.19 -4.79
CA GLN A 36 4.37 1.35 -4.90
C GLN A 36 4.55 0.26 -5.94
N LEU A 37 5.17 0.57 -7.09
CA LEU A 37 5.48 -0.44 -8.09
C LEU A 37 6.47 -1.48 -7.56
N ALA A 38 7.48 -1.05 -6.80
CA ALA A 38 8.41 -1.98 -6.17
C ALA A 38 7.67 -2.92 -5.19
N ALA A 39 6.80 -2.38 -4.33
CA ALA A 39 5.98 -3.17 -3.42
C ALA A 39 5.04 -4.15 -4.16
N TYR A 40 4.41 -3.66 -5.22
CA TYR A 40 3.49 -4.43 -6.07
C TYR A 40 4.16 -5.61 -6.80
N LEU A 41 5.48 -5.57 -6.94
CA LEU A 41 6.32 -6.64 -7.49
C LEU A 41 7.02 -7.48 -6.41
N GLY A 42 6.73 -7.25 -5.13
CA GLY A 42 7.34 -7.97 -4.01
C GLY A 42 8.77 -7.54 -3.66
N PHE A 43 9.24 -6.39 -4.15
CA PHE A 43 10.59 -5.89 -3.83
C PHE A 43 10.59 -5.11 -2.50
N GLN A 44 11.65 -5.29 -1.72
CA GLN A 44 11.85 -4.57 -0.45
C GLN A 44 12.47 -3.19 -0.62
N ASN A 45 12.98 -2.87 -1.82
CA ASN A 45 13.56 -1.58 -2.10
C ASN A 45 13.38 -1.19 -3.59
N SER A 46 13.44 0.11 -3.88
CA SER A 46 13.30 0.57 -5.26
C SER A 46 14.55 0.39 -6.12
N SER A 47 15.70 0.05 -5.54
CA SER A 47 16.91 -0.33 -6.31
C SER A 47 16.64 -1.63 -7.07
N ASP A 48 16.01 -2.61 -6.42
CA ASP A 48 15.68 -3.90 -7.03
C ASP A 48 14.75 -3.74 -8.24
N LEU A 49 13.73 -2.87 -8.11
CA LEU A 49 12.87 -2.49 -9.23
C LEU A 49 13.68 -1.89 -10.38
N ARG A 50 14.62 -0.98 -10.10
CA ARG A 50 15.45 -0.37 -11.14
C ARG A 50 16.31 -1.41 -11.84
N GLU A 51 16.93 -2.32 -11.09
CA GLU A 51 17.77 -3.40 -11.61
C GLU A 51 16.97 -4.34 -12.51
N PHE A 52 15.80 -4.76 -12.04
CA PHE A 52 14.90 -5.59 -12.83
C PHE A 52 14.37 -4.87 -14.09
N ALA A 53 14.05 -3.57 -14.00
CA ALA A 53 13.55 -2.80 -15.14
C ALA A 53 14.55 -2.68 -16.29
N ILE A 54 15.87 -2.76 -16.00
CA ILE A 54 16.93 -2.72 -17.01
C ILE A 54 17.55 -4.09 -17.32
N SER A 55 16.89 -5.16 -16.86
CA SER A 55 17.31 -6.54 -17.12
C SER A 55 16.76 -7.08 -18.45
N TRP A 56 17.35 -8.16 -18.97
CA TRP A 56 17.03 -8.69 -20.29
C TRP A 56 15.54 -9.02 -20.53
N PRO A 57 14.74 -9.56 -19.58
CA PRO A 57 13.33 -9.84 -19.82
C PRO A 57 12.53 -8.58 -20.18
N THR A 58 12.82 -7.48 -19.48
CA THR A 58 12.15 -6.19 -19.66
C THR A 58 12.62 -5.50 -20.95
N LEU A 59 13.93 -5.50 -21.23
CA LEU A 59 14.49 -4.82 -22.40
C LEU A 59 14.10 -5.50 -23.73
N ILE A 60 13.98 -6.84 -23.75
CA ILE A 60 13.45 -7.57 -24.91
C ILE A 60 11.97 -7.23 -25.12
N ALA A 61 11.19 -7.20 -24.04
CA ALA A 61 9.77 -6.90 -24.11
C ALA A 61 9.52 -5.46 -24.59
N GLU A 62 10.30 -4.49 -24.12
CA GLU A 62 10.17 -3.08 -24.51
C GLU A 62 10.21 -2.87 -26.02
N LYS A 63 11.09 -3.60 -26.72
CA LYS A 63 11.26 -3.54 -28.19
C LYS A 63 9.93 -3.63 -28.94
N TYR A 64 9.05 -4.51 -28.48
CA TYR A 64 7.76 -4.78 -29.13
C TYR A 64 6.62 -4.00 -28.46
N PHE A 65 6.70 -3.81 -27.14
CA PHE A 65 5.68 -3.12 -26.37
C PHE A 65 5.59 -1.64 -26.71
N ALA A 66 6.70 -0.90 -26.67
CA ALA A 66 6.71 0.56 -26.80
C ALA A 66 6.03 1.09 -28.08
N PRO A 67 6.33 0.58 -29.29
CA PRO A 67 5.67 1.06 -30.51
C PRO A 67 4.18 0.66 -30.58
N ALA A 68 3.81 -0.51 -30.05
CA ALA A 68 2.44 -1.01 -30.15
C ALA A 68 1.52 -0.43 -29.07
N ALA A 69 2.01 -0.19 -27.85
CA ALA A 69 1.24 0.26 -26.69
C ALA A 69 0.99 1.77 -26.66
N GLN A 70 1.42 2.53 -27.67
CA GLN A 70 1.26 3.98 -27.69
C GLN A 70 -0.23 4.37 -27.61
N LYS A 71 -0.61 5.10 -26.55
CA LYS A 71 -2.00 5.50 -26.23
C LYS A 71 -2.97 4.32 -26.03
N MET A 72 -2.46 3.12 -25.76
CA MET A 72 -3.27 1.93 -25.54
C MET A 72 -3.74 1.83 -24.09
N THR A 73 -4.99 1.42 -23.90
CA THR A 73 -5.53 0.99 -22.61
C THR A 73 -5.34 -0.52 -22.45
N LYS A 74 -5.09 -0.98 -21.23
CA LYS A 74 -4.82 -2.39 -20.93
C LYS A 74 -5.95 -3.36 -21.32
N ALA A 75 -7.22 -2.95 -21.15
CA ALA A 75 -8.42 -3.75 -21.46
C ALA A 75 -8.38 -4.42 -22.85
N GLY A 76 -7.89 -3.69 -23.86
CA GLY A 76 -7.83 -4.20 -25.23
C GLY A 76 -6.85 -5.37 -25.41
N ALA A 77 -5.68 -5.33 -24.75
CA ALA A 77 -4.69 -6.40 -24.82
C ALA A 77 -5.08 -7.58 -23.91
N PHE A 78 -5.63 -7.30 -22.73
CA PHE A 78 -5.97 -8.34 -21.74
C PHE A 78 -7.18 -9.16 -22.19
N GLY A 79 -8.08 -8.58 -22.98
CA GLY A 79 -9.15 -9.33 -23.64
C GLY A 79 -8.63 -10.50 -24.47
N PHE A 80 -7.49 -10.34 -25.18
CA PHE A 80 -6.87 -11.45 -25.92
C PHE A 80 -6.25 -12.51 -25.00
N LEU A 81 -5.77 -12.12 -23.83
CA LEU A 81 -5.11 -13.02 -22.87
C LEU A 81 -6.10 -13.79 -22.00
N CYS A 82 -7.28 -13.22 -21.74
CA CYS A 82 -8.34 -13.87 -20.95
C CYS A 82 -9.18 -14.84 -21.77
N ASN A 83 -9.45 -14.54 -23.06
CA ASN A 83 -10.23 -15.40 -23.92
C ASN A 83 -9.39 -16.58 -24.46
N SER A 84 -9.79 -17.82 -24.18
CA SER A 84 -9.02 -19.02 -24.54
C SER A 84 -8.72 -19.16 -26.05
N GLY A 85 -9.69 -18.85 -26.92
CA GLY A 85 -9.50 -18.93 -28.37
C GLY A 85 -8.49 -17.91 -28.88
N SER A 86 -8.62 -16.67 -28.40
CA SER A 86 -7.68 -15.58 -28.70
C SER A 86 -6.28 -15.85 -28.13
N ARG A 87 -6.21 -16.37 -26.90
CA ARG A 87 -4.96 -16.67 -26.20
C ARG A 87 -4.14 -17.71 -26.95
N SER A 88 -4.77 -18.73 -27.52
CA SER A 88 -4.09 -19.73 -28.35
C SER A 88 -3.43 -19.11 -29.59
N GLU A 89 -4.08 -18.15 -30.24
CA GLU A 89 -3.48 -17.40 -31.37
C GLU A 89 -2.23 -16.63 -30.91
N ILE A 90 -2.29 -16.01 -29.73
CA ILE A 90 -1.15 -15.30 -29.16
C ILE A 90 0.01 -16.26 -28.85
N ILE A 91 -0.27 -17.39 -28.20
CA ILE A 91 0.74 -18.37 -27.77
C ILE A 91 1.43 -19.04 -28.96
N ALA A 92 0.71 -19.25 -30.06
CA ALA A 92 1.22 -19.91 -31.26
C ALA A 92 2.34 -19.13 -31.99
N VAL A 93 2.56 -17.86 -31.64
CA VAL A 93 3.62 -17.05 -32.24
C VAL A 93 4.93 -17.21 -31.44
N ASP A 94 5.93 -17.82 -32.06
CA ASP A 94 7.22 -18.08 -31.39
C ASP A 94 8.10 -16.83 -31.29
N SER A 95 8.18 -16.05 -32.36
CA SER A 95 9.01 -14.85 -32.47
C SER A 95 8.46 -13.85 -33.47
N SER A 96 8.94 -12.60 -33.41
CA SER A 96 8.67 -11.54 -34.40
C SER A 96 7.18 -11.25 -34.62
N PRO A 97 6.43 -10.86 -33.56
CA PRO A 97 4.99 -10.60 -33.64
C PRO A 97 4.60 -9.54 -34.68
N GLU A 98 5.51 -8.62 -35.00
CA GLU A 98 5.35 -7.57 -36.00
C GLU A 98 5.25 -8.10 -37.44
N LEU A 99 5.76 -9.31 -37.71
CA LEU A 99 5.66 -9.97 -39.01
C LEU A 99 4.36 -10.75 -39.16
N VAL A 100 3.78 -11.19 -38.04
CA VAL A 100 2.50 -11.92 -38.02
C VAL A 100 1.33 -10.94 -38.00
N TRP A 101 1.37 -9.96 -37.11
CA TRP A 101 0.34 -8.94 -36.91
C TRP A 101 0.79 -7.60 -37.49
N THR A 102 0.90 -7.58 -38.81
CA THR A 102 1.38 -6.41 -39.55
C THR A 102 0.36 -5.27 -39.55
N TRP A 103 0.85 -4.04 -39.37
CA TRP A 103 0.06 -2.82 -39.53
C TRP A 103 0.93 -1.68 -40.07
N GLN A 104 0.32 -0.78 -40.83
CA GLN A 104 0.94 0.39 -41.44
C GLN A 104 0.17 1.67 -41.08
N PRO A 105 0.81 2.85 -41.09
CA PRO A 105 0.13 4.12 -40.79
C PRO A 105 -1.08 4.44 -41.69
N GLY A 106 -1.15 3.85 -42.88
CA GLY A 106 -2.27 4.03 -43.83
C GLY A 106 -3.43 3.04 -43.66
N ASP A 107 -3.28 2.03 -42.79
CA ASP A 107 -4.33 1.02 -42.60
C ASP A 107 -5.56 1.59 -41.87
N PRO A 108 -6.73 0.95 -41.96
CA PRO A 108 -7.89 1.33 -41.16
C PRO A 108 -7.56 1.36 -39.66
N ALA A 109 -7.98 2.42 -38.95
CA ALA A 109 -7.67 2.61 -37.54
C ALA A 109 -8.06 1.41 -36.65
N TYR A 110 -9.19 0.76 -36.95
CA TYR A 110 -9.64 -0.45 -36.28
C TYR A 110 -8.67 -1.62 -36.46
N HIS A 111 -8.18 -1.85 -37.69
CA HIS A 111 -7.17 -2.87 -38.00
C HIS A 111 -5.88 -2.60 -37.24
N GLN A 112 -5.33 -1.39 -37.34
CA GLN A 112 -4.11 -1.00 -36.61
C GLN A 112 -4.27 -1.25 -35.10
N THR A 113 -5.43 -0.90 -34.54
CA THR A 113 -5.73 -1.08 -33.12
C THR A 113 -5.72 -2.55 -32.71
N ILE A 114 -6.32 -3.42 -33.51
CA ILE A 114 -6.34 -4.86 -33.23
C ILE A 114 -4.93 -5.45 -33.28
N GLN A 115 -4.18 -5.19 -34.36
CA GLN A 115 -2.85 -5.79 -34.53
C GLN A 115 -1.90 -5.34 -33.41
N LYS A 116 -1.93 -4.05 -33.05
CA LYS A 116 -1.19 -3.53 -31.90
C LYS A 116 -1.57 -4.21 -30.60
N ARG A 117 -2.87 -4.43 -30.33
CA ARG A 117 -3.32 -5.14 -29.11
C ARG A 117 -2.81 -6.57 -29.06
N LYS A 118 -2.78 -7.28 -30.19
CA LYS A 118 -2.21 -8.64 -30.28
C LYS A 118 -0.70 -8.64 -30.00
N ILE A 119 0.06 -7.71 -30.60
CA ILE A 119 1.50 -7.55 -30.31
C ILE A 119 1.75 -7.29 -28.83
N VAL A 120 0.96 -6.40 -28.20
CA VAL A 120 1.11 -6.12 -26.76
C VAL A 120 0.75 -7.34 -25.92
N ALA A 121 -0.35 -8.03 -26.20
CA ALA A 121 -0.73 -9.26 -25.51
C ALA A 121 0.38 -10.32 -25.59
N TRP A 122 0.93 -10.55 -26.78
CA TRP A 122 2.06 -11.45 -26.99
C TRP A 122 3.29 -11.06 -26.18
N THR A 123 3.60 -9.76 -26.14
CA THR A 123 4.78 -9.26 -25.45
C THR A 123 4.68 -9.48 -23.94
N LEU A 124 3.50 -9.23 -23.35
CA LEU A 124 3.26 -9.50 -21.92
C LEU A 124 3.37 -10.99 -21.62
N TRP A 125 2.78 -11.85 -22.48
CA TRP A 125 2.89 -13.30 -22.32
C TRP A 125 4.33 -13.79 -22.40
N LYS A 126 5.11 -13.35 -23.41
CA LYS A 126 6.54 -13.70 -23.53
C LYS A 126 7.35 -13.15 -22.37
N MET A 127 7.06 -11.93 -21.89
CA MET A 127 7.75 -11.37 -20.73
C MET A 127 7.54 -12.24 -19.48
N VAL A 128 6.32 -12.75 -19.23
CA VAL A 128 6.07 -13.68 -18.11
C VAL A 128 6.93 -14.94 -18.25
N LEU A 129 7.04 -15.54 -19.44
CA LEU A 129 7.91 -16.69 -19.66
C LEU A 129 9.39 -16.36 -19.47
N HIS A 130 9.83 -15.20 -19.96
CA HIS A 130 11.19 -14.72 -19.80
C HIS A 130 11.54 -14.47 -18.33
N VAL A 131 10.61 -13.97 -17.52
CA VAL A 131 10.82 -13.79 -16.07
C VAL A 131 10.94 -15.13 -15.35
N LYS A 132 10.17 -16.16 -15.75
CA LYS A 132 10.36 -17.52 -15.24
C LYS A 132 11.76 -18.03 -15.57
N GLN A 133 12.19 -17.90 -16.82
CA GLN A 133 13.54 -18.27 -17.21
C GLN A 133 14.60 -17.48 -16.43
N TYR A 134 14.42 -16.18 -16.28
CA TYR A 134 15.33 -15.29 -15.54
C TYR A 134 15.55 -15.75 -14.11
N ARG A 135 14.49 -16.23 -13.44
CA ARG A 135 14.54 -16.79 -12.08
C ARG A 135 15.41 -18.05 -12.01
N ASP A 136 15.27 -18.93 -12.99
CA ASP A 136 15.93 -20.23 -13.02
C ASP A 136 17.36 -20.16 -13.60
N THR A 137 17.73 -19.01 -14.17
CA THR A 137 19.01 -18.77 -14.84
C THR A 137 20.07 -18.29 -13.84
N GLY A 138 21.30 -18.81 -13.96
CA GLY A 138 22.42 -18.39 -13.11
C GLY A 138 22.86 -16.95 -13.36
N PHE A 139 23.53 -16.36 -12.37
CA PHE A 139 24.01 -14.97 -12.40
C PHE A 139 24.79 -14.61 -13.68
N ALA A 140 25.76 -15.44 -14.07
CA ALA A 140 26.63 -15.17 -15.22
C ALA A 140 25.86 -15.10 -16.55
N GLU A 141 24.87 -15.96 -16.74
CA GLU A 141 24.05 -15.96 -17.95
C GLU A 141 23.08 -14.77 -17.94
N ASN A 142 22.45 -14.46 -16.80
CA ASN A 142 21.61 -13.28 -16.66
C ASN A 142 22.38 -11.97 -16.92
N LEU A 143 23.64 -11.89 -16.46
CA LEU A 143 24.53 -10.77 -16.74
C LEU A 143 24.84 -10.67 -18.23
N SER A 144 25.26 -11.77 -18.86
CA SER A 144 25.58 -11.80 -20.29
C SER A 144 24.39 -11.36 -21.15
N ARG A 145 23.20 -11.94 -20.91
CA ARG A 145 21.99 -11.60 -21.66
C ARG A 145 21.56 -10.16 -21.42
N THR A 146 21.67 -9.66 -20.18
CA THR A 146 21.34 -8.27 -19.85
C THR A 146 22.26 -7.30 -20.57
N GLN A 147 23.56 -7.55 -20.61
CA GLN A 147 24.52 -6.71 -21.33
C GLN A 147 24.26 -6.66 -22.83
N ILE A 148 23.93 -7.81 -23.45
CA ILE A 148 23.54 -7.89 -24.86
C ILE A 148 22.30 -7.02 -25.13
N GLU A 149 21.27 -7.17 -24.31
CA GLU A 149 20.01 -6.45 -24.51
C GLU A 149 20.12 -4.96 -24.18
N GLN A 150 20.97 -4.57 -23.22
CA GLN A 150 21.32 -3.18 -22.95
C GLN A 150 22.02 -2.54 -24.17
N ALA A 151 22.97 -3.24 -24.78
CA ALA A 151 23.66 -2.76 -25.98
C ALA A 151 22.69 -2.59 -27.17
N GLU A 152 21.83 -3.58 -27.41
CA GLU A 152 20.83 -3.50 -28.47
C GLU A 152 19.76 -2.44 -28.17
N PHE A 153 19.38 -2.24 -26.90
CA PHE A 153 18.50 -1.14 -26.48
C PHE A 153 19.13 0.22 -26.80
N LEU A 154 20.39 0.46 -26.42
CA LEU A 154 21.10 1.71 -26.73
C LEU A 154 21.17 1.95 -28.23
N LYS A 155 21.42 0.92 -29.04
CA LYS A 155 21.41 0.99 -30.50
C LYS A 155 20.04 1.38 -31.06
N ARG A 156 18.95 0.76 -30.56
CA ARG A 156 17.57 1.09 -30.95
C ARG A 156 17.20 2.54 -30.64
N HIS A 157 17.73 3.08 -29.55
CA HIS A 157 17.45 4.44 -29.09
C HIS A 157 18.56 5.46 -29.38
N ALA A 158 19.57 5.11 -30.19
CA ALA A 158 20.68 6.01 -30.52
C ALA A 158 20.20 7.30 -31.23
N SER A 159 19.13 7.21 -32.01
CA SER A 159 18.50 8.32 -32.75
C SER A 159 17.34 8.97 -32.00
N ASN A 160 17.19 8.71 -30.69
CA ASN A 160 16.00 9.13 -29.96
C ASN A 160 15.82 10.66 -30.06
N LYS A 161 14.66 11.07 -30.58
CA LYS A 161 14.31 12.45 -31.00
C LYS A 161 14.48 13.51 -29.92
N PHE A 162 14.69 13.10 -28.67
CA PHE A 162 14.85 13.96 -27.51
C PHE A 162 16.30 14.40 -27.23
N GLY A 163 17.28 13.95 -28.04
CA GLY A 163 18.68 14.38 -27.92
C GLY A 163 19.34 13.99 -26.60
N ARG A 164 18.89 12.90 -25.98
CA ARG A 164 19.38 12.44 -24.66
C ARG A 164 20.34 11.28 -24.83
N THR A 165 21.52 11.41 -24.22
CA THR A 165 22.45 10.30 -24.06
C THR A 165 21.89 9.35 -23.01
N LEU A 166 21.50 8.16 -23.45
CA LEU A 166 21.13 7.05 -22.56
C LEU A 166 22.39 6.29 -22.21
N SER A 167 22.48 5.83 -20.98
CA SER A 167 23.55 4.96 -20.48
C SER A 167 22.97 3.98 -19.46
N PHE A 168 23.60 2.82 -19.35
CA PHE A 168 23.37 1.86 -18.28
C PHE A 168 24.60 1.86 -17.35
N PRO A 169 24.48 1.35 -16.11
CA PRO A 169 25.64 1.08 -15.28
C PRO A 169 26.58 0.08 -15.98
N GLU A 170 27.90 0.23 -15.78
CA GLU A 170 28.92 -0.64 -16.38
C GLU A 170 28.84 -2.09 -15.85
N THR A 171 28.37 -2.25 -14.62
CA THR A 171 28.19 -3.54 -13.96
C THR A 171 26.77 -3.65 -13.41
N MET A 172 26.36 -4.88 -13.12
CA MET A 172 25.14 -5.19 -12.36
C MET A 172 25.56 -6.11 -11.22
N ASP A 173 25.17 -5.79 -10.00
CA ASP A 173 25.62 -6.52 -8.82
C ASP A 173 24.62 -7.62 -8.42
N ASN A 174 23.39 -7.54 -8.91
CA ASN A 174 22.31 -8.47 -8.59
C ASN A 174 21.31 -8.59 -9.76
N PHE A 175 20.46 -9.62 -9.67
CA PHE A 175 19.38 -9.92 -10.63
C PHE A 175 18.09 -10.22 -9.87
N PRO A 176 17.48 -9.21 -9.22
CA PRO A 176 16.27 -9.38 -8.44
C PRO A 176 15.10 -9.82 -9.33
N CYS A 177 14.38 -10.85 -8.89
CA CYS A 177 13.24 -11.41 -9.63
C CYS A 177 11.93 -10.96 -8.99
N PRO A 178 10.98 -10.40 -9.76
CA PRO A 178 9.71 -9.96 -9.20
C PRO A 178 8.79 -11.14 -8.88
N GLU A 179 7.85 -10.88 -7.97
CA GLU A 179 6.67 -11.70 -7.76
C GLU A 179 5.57 -11.29 -8.74
N LEU A 180 5.47 -11.99 -9.87
CA LEU A 180 4.44 -11.70 -10.87
C LEU A 180 3.04 -12.22 -10.51
N GLY A 181 2.92 -13.08 -9.49
CA GLY A 181 1.66 -13.75 -9.15
C GLY A 181 1.17 -14.72 -10.25
N PRO A 182 -0.13 -15.09 -10.23
CA PRO A 182 -1.15 -14.54 -9.34
C PRO A 182 -0.97 -14.96 -7.87
N LEU A 183 -1.24 -14.05 -6.95
CA LEU A 183 -1.44 -14.33 -5.52
C LEU A 183 -2.88 -14.79 -5.30
N THR A 184 -3.13 -16.07 -5.62
CA THR A 184 -4.47 -16.66 -5.59
C THR A 184 -5.08 -16.64 -4.18
N ASP A 185 -4.25 -16.73 -3.16
CA ASP A 185 -4.61 -16.58 -1.74
C ASP A 185 -5.12 -15.17 -1.40
N LYS A 186 -4.76 -14.17 -2.20
CA LYS A 186 -5.18 -12.76 -2.08
C LYS A 186 -6.25 -12.37 -3.10
N GLY A 187 -6.87 -13.34 -3.75
CA GLY A 187 -7.97 -13.12 -4.71
C GLY A 187 -7.52 -12.67 -6.10
N GLU A 188 -6.23 -12.73 -6.44
CA GLU A 188 -5.76 -12.42 -7.78
C GLU A 188 -6.16 -13.50 -8.80
N ASN A 189 -6.34 -13.06 -10.06
CA ASN A 189 -6.47 -13.95 -11.21
C ASN A 189 -5.23 -13.86 -12.12
N GLU A 190 -5.16 -14.74 -13.13
CA GLU A 190 -4.02 -14.83 -14.06
C GLU A 190 -3.66 -13.51 -14.75
N LEU A 191 -4.57 -12.55 -14.89
CA LEU A 191 -4.28 -11.27 -15.54
C LEU A 191 -3.32 -10.39 -14.74
N GLU A 192 -3.18 -10.62 -13.43
CA GLU A 192 -2.31 -9.83 -12.57
C GLU A 192 -0.84 -9.94 -12.99
N CYS A 193 -0.40 -11.11 -13.46
CA CYS A 193 0.97 -11.28 -13.96
C CYS A 193 1.25 -10.42 -15.20
N TYR A 194 0.26 -10.29 -16.09
CA TYR A 194 0.35 -9.40 -17.25
C TYR A 194 0.25 -7.93 -16.85
N ASN A 195 -0.50 -7.62 -15.80
CA ASN A 195 -0.58 -6.27 -15.25
C ASN A 195 0.74 -5.79 -14.67
N ARG A 196 1.40 -6.62 -13.87
CA ARG A 196 2.74 -6.34 -13.34
C ARG A 196 3.75 -6.12 -14.46
N CYS A 197 3.76 -6.99 -15.48
CA CYS A 197 4.60 -6.79 -16.67
C CYS A 197 4.31 -5.46 -17.38
N TRP A 198 3.03 -5.12 -17.56
CA TRP A 198 2.62 -3.84 -18.15
C TRP A 198 3.18 -2.66 -17.36
N GLU A 199 3.01 -2.66 -16.04
CA GLU A 199 3.47 -1.56 -15.18
C GLU A 199 4.99 -1.38 -15.21
N VAL A 200 5.76 -2.49 -15.23
CA VAL A 200 7.22 -2.43 -15.39
C VAL A 200 7.61 -1.80 -16.73
N LEU A 201 6.94 -2.18 -17.82
CA LEU A 201 7.22 -1.63 -19.15
C LEU A 201 6.85 -0.14 -19.24
N ARG A 202 5.75 0.27 -18.61
CA ARG A 202 5.37 1.68 -18.48
C ARG A 202 6.36 2.47 -17.63
N TYR A 203 6.83 1.89 -16.53
CA TYR A 203 7.86 2.47 -15.69
C TYR A 203 9.18 2.68 -16.44
N LEU A 204 9.66 1.68 -17.20
CA LEU A 204 10.83 1.84 -18.07
C LEU A 204 10.58 2.95 -19.11
N GLY A 205 9.42 2.94 -19.76
CA GLY A 205 9.02 3.98 -20.72
C GLY A 205 8.99 5.39 -20.13
N SER A 206 8.55 5.54 -18.87
CA SER A 206 8.56 6.82 -18.15
C SER A 206 9.98 7.35 -17.89
N GLY A 207 10.99 6.48 -17.95
CA GLY A 207 12.42 6.83 -17.90
C GLY A 207 12.82 7.80 -19.02
N PHE A 208 12.14 7.74 -20.17
CA PHE A 208 12.38 8.67 -21.28
C PHE A 208 11.83 10.09 -21.02
N HIS A 209 11.11 10.34 -19.92
CA HIS A 209 10.61 11.67 -19.56
C HIS A 209 11.57 12.45 -18.64
N LYS A 210 11.62 13.77 -18.84
CA LYS A 210 12.30 14.80 -18.00
C LYS A 210 13.46 14.34 -17.09
N GLY A 211 14.54 13.78 -17.65
CA GLY A 211 15.74 13.41 -16.89
C GLY A 211 15.57 12.20 -15.94
N ASN A 212 14.43 11.50 -15.99
CA ASN A 212 14.15 10.31 -15.19
C ASN A 212 15.18 9.21 -15.45
N TRP A 213 15.61 9.02 -16.70
CA TRP A 213 16.68 8.07 -17.04
C TRP A 213 17.94 8.31 -16.20
N LYS A 214 18.41 9.56 -16.13
CA LYS A 214 19.60 9.91 -15.35
C LYS A 214 19.40 9.66 -13.86
N ARG A 215 18.18 9.84 -13.36
CA ARG A 215 17.83 9.65 -11.93
C ARG A 215 17.62 8.20 -11.53
N ARG A 216 17.32 7.31 -12.48
CA ARG A 216 16.93 5.92 -12.21
C ARG A 216 17.94 4.89 -12.71
N PHE A 217 18.53 5.10 -13.88
CA PHE A 217 19.22 4.03 -14.64
C PHE A 217 20.64 4.35 -15.10
N ALA A 218 21.08 5.62 -15.02
CA ALA A 218 22.30 6.03 -15.74
C ALA A 218 23.62 5.46 -15.20
N ASN A 219 23.70 5.15 -13.90
CA ASN A 219 24.92 4.64 -13.27
C ASN A 219 24.62 3.89 -11.96
N MET A 220 25.63 3.20 -11.43
CA MET A 220 25.48 2.36 -10.25
C MET A 220 25.12 3.14 -8.97
N GLU A 221 25.59 4.39 -8.84
CA GLU A 221 25.25 5.24 -7.69
C GLU A 221 23.75 5.53 -7.65
N VAL A 222 23.15 5.88 -8.79
CA VAL A 222 21.71 6.14 -8.84
C VAL A 222 20.91 4.85 -8.67
N MET A 223 21.35 3.73 -9.24
CA MET A 223 20.68 2.43 -9.06
C MET A 223 20.58 2.08 -7.58
N LYS A 224 21.70 2.18 -6.84
CA LYS A 224 21.80 1.85 -5.41
C LYS A 224 21.21 2.92 -4.47
N SER A 225 20.88 4.09 -4.99
CA SER A 225 20.22 5.16 -4.21
C SER A 225 18.71 4.94 -4.02
N GLY A 226 18.23 3.72 -4.24
CA GLY A 226 16.84 3.35 -3.99
C GLY A 226 16.44 3.56 -2.53
N ARG A 227 15.14 3.38 -2.29
CA ARG A 227 14.55 3.55 -0.97
C ARG A 227 13.98 2.24 -0.47
N ILE A 228 14.00 2.04 0.84
CA ILE A 228 13.32 0.93 1.49
C ILE A 228 11.81 1.11 1.27
N VAL A 229 11.17 0.03 0.84
CA VAL A 229 9.75 -0.05 0.54
C VAL A 229 9.07 -0.81 1.68
N ASN A 230 8.12 -0.14 2.32
CA ASN A 230 7.31 -0.74 3.40
C ASN A 230 6.06 -1.42 2.83
N ASP A 231 5.48 -2.34 3.60
CA ASP A 231 4.23 -3.04 3.24
C ASP A 231 3.09 -2.07 2.88
N SER A 232 3.00 -0.92 3.57
CA SER A 232 2.00 0.12 3.29
C SER A 232 2.06 0.72 1.87
N HIS A 233 3.11 0.46 1.10
CA HIS A 233 3.20 0.86 -0.31
C HIS A 233 2.55 -0.16 -1.26
N ALA A 234 2.34 -1.40 -0.83
CA ALA A 234 1.63 -2.40 -1.62
C ALA A 234 0.13 -2.05 -1.71
N PRO A 235 -0.59 -2.50 -2.75
CA PRO A 235 -2.04 -2.41 -2.76
C PRO A 235 -2.65 -3.02 -1.49
N SER A 236 -3.73 -2.45 -0.96
CA SER A 236 -4.33 -2.87 0.32
C SER A 236 -4.63 -4.36 0.40
N TRP A 237 -5.04 -4.97 -0.71
CA TRP A 237 -5.32 -6.40 -0.81
C TRP A 237 -4.05 -7.27 -0.90
N MET A 238 -2.89 -6.70 -1.26
CA MET A 238 -1.58 -7.37 -1.20
C MET A 238 -0.88 -7.22 0.14
N GLN A 239 -1.22 -6.18 0.91
CA GLN A 239 -0.60 -5.94 2.19
C GLN A 239 -0.78 -7.19 3.05
N THR A 240 0.32 -7.65 3.65
CA THR A 240 0.18 -8.59 4.75
C THR A 240 -0.60 -7.84 5.81
N VAL A 241 -1.88 -8.18 5.96
CA VAL A 241 -2.58 -7.89 7.20
C VAL A 241 -1.68 -8.53 8.23
N THR A 242 -0.85 -7.71 8.86
CA THR A 242 -0.18 -8.10 10.08
C THR A 242 -1.36 -8.15 11.02
N GLN A 243 -2.03 -9.31 11.04
CA GLN A 243 -2.69 -9.80 12.22
C GLN A 243 -1.57 -9.89 13.24
N THR A 244 -1.20 -8.71 13.78
CA THR A 244 -0.90 -8.57 15.18
C THR A 244 -2.02 -9.36 15.81
N GLY A 245 -1.67 -10.56 16.30
CA GLY A 245 -2.64 -11.59 16.63
C GLY A 245 -3.79 -10.90 17.32
N LEU A 246 -5.00 -11.07 16.77
CA LEU A 246 -6.18 -10.49 17.39
C LEU A 246 -6.04 -10.81 18.87
N PRO A 247 -5.84 -9.80 19.75
CA PRO A 247 -5.79 -10.06 21.17
C PRO A 247 -7.07 -10.81 21.46
N ASP A 248 -6.95 -11.92 22.18
CA ASP A 248 -8.05 -12.81 22.50
C ASP A 248 -9.32 -11.95 22.72
N GLN A 249 -10.23 -11.95 21.74
CA GLN A 249 -11.39 -11.06 21.70
C GLN A 249 -12.41 -11.46 22.78
N SER A 250 -12.05 -12.41 23.63
CA SER A 250 -12.88 -12.96 24.69
C SER A 250 -13.35 -11.89 25.69
N ARG A 251 -12.70 -10.71 25.77
CA ARG A 251 -13.18 -9.55 26.55
C ARG A 251 -12.83 -8.21 25.90
N PRO A 252 -13.81 -7.46 25.34
CA PRO A 252 -13.61 -6.06 24.97
C PRO A 252 -13.17 -5.23 26.18
N ILE A 253 -12.19 -4.34 25.99
CA ILE A 253 -11.79 -3.39 27.03
C ILE A 253 -12.70 -2.17 26.94
N GLU A 254 -13.46 -1.93 28.01
CA GLU A 254 -14.14 -0.66 28.20
C GLU A 254 -13.16 0.37 28.75
N LEU A 255 -13.12 1.53 28.08
CA LEU A 255 -12.19 2.60 28.37
C LEU A 255 -12.99 3.88 28.58
N GLU A 256 -12.91 4.47 29.77
CA GLU A 256 -13.53 5.78 30.01
C GLU A 256 -12.52 6.89 29.78
N ILE A 257 -12.89 7.91 29.02
CA ILE A 257 -12.11 9.15 28.91
C ILE A 257 -12.63 10.14 29.94
N PHE A 258 -11.72 10.67 30.74
CA PHE A 258 -11.92 11.77 31.66
C PHE A 258 -11.06 12.95 31.21
N TRP A 259 -11.70 14.01 30.71
CA TRP A 259 -11.01 15.25 30.37
C TRP A 259 -10.73 16.04 31.66
N VAL A 260 -9.47 16.04 32.08
CA VAL A 260 -9.01 16.79 33.24
C VAL A 260 -8.95 18.28 32.87
N HIS A 261 -9.96 19.02 33.31
CA HIS A 261 -10.09 20.45 33.05
C HIS A 261 -10.31 21.21 34.37
N ASN A 262 -9.22 21.57 35.05
CA ASN A 262 -9.25 22.34 36.30
C ASN A 262 -7.98 23.20 36.45
N GLU A 263 -7.96 24.07 37.47
CA GLU A 263 -6.88 25.04 37.71
C GLU A 263 -5.49 24.43 37.96
N THR A 264 -5.40 23.11 38.19
CA THR A 264 -4.12 22.43 38.39
C THR A 264 -3.44 22.00 37.09
N VAL A 265 -4.15 22.07 35.97
CA VAL A 265 -3.63 21.73 34.63
C VAL A 265 -2.86 22.92 34.05
N ALA A 266 -1.71 22.65 33.45
CA ALA A 266 -0.92 23.69 32.78
C ALA A 266 -1.74 24.35 31.66
N MET A 267 -1.63 25.67 31.54
CA MET A 267 -2.38 26.46 30.56
C MET A 267 -3.92 26.40 30.73
N TYR A 268 -4.41 26.18 31.95
CA TYR A 268 -5.85 26.13 32.24
C TYR A 268 -6.59 27.37 31.75
N HIS A 269 -6.08 28.57 32.05
CA HIS A 269 -6.76 29.83 31.67
C HIS A 269 -6.84 30.00 30.15
N GLU A 270 -5.77 29.67 29.43
CA GLU A 270 -5.71 29.73 27.97
C GLU A 270 -6.63 28.67 27.34
N THR A 271 -6.71 27.48 27.93
CA THR A 271 -7.66 26.42 27.53
C THR A 271 -9.10 26.90 27.73
N VAL A 272 -9.43 27.54 28.86
CA VAL A 272 -10.76 28.13 29.11
C VAL A 272 -11.08 29.20 28.05
N LEU A 273 -10.13 30.05 27.69
CA LEU A 273 -10.31 31.07 26.65
C LEU A 273 -10.56 30.43 25.28
N ALA A 274 -9.79 29.41 24.89
CA ALA A 274 -9.99 28.68 23.64
C ALA A 274 -11.39 28.04 23.56
N ILE A 275 -11.86 27.42 24.66
CA ILE A 275 -13.22 26.87 24.75
C ILE A 275 -14.28 27.97 24.61
N GLN A 276 -14.10 29.14 25.24
CA GLN A 276 -15.03 30.26 25.11
C GLN A 276 -15.09 30.78 23.66
N GLN A 277 -13.96 30.86 22.98
CA GLN A 277 -13.87 31.23 21.56
C GLN A 277 -14.50 30.15 20.65
N ALA A 278 -14.34 28.86 20.96
CA ALA A 278 -15.00 27.79 20.25
C ALA A 278 -16.53 27.86 20.40
N LYS A 279 -17.02 28.14 21.62
CA LYS A 279 -18.46 28.35 21.88
C LYS A 279 -19.04 29.54 21.12
N SER A 280 -18.31 30.65 20.97
CA SER A 280 -18.78 31.80 20.17
C SER A 280 -18.88 31.46 18.68
N ARG A 281 -18.08 30.49 18.21
CA ARG A 281 -18.15 29.89 16.87
C ARG A 281 -19.18 28.76 16.75
N GLN A 282 -20.00 28.52 17.78
CA GLN A 282 -21.02 27.47 17.84
C GLN A 282 -20.45 26.03 17.76
N VAL A 283 -19.20 25.83 18.17
CA VAL A 283 -18.59 24.49 18.26
C VAL A 283 -19.09 23.77 19.50
N ALA A 284 -19.51 22.51 19.34
CA ALA A 284 -19.91 21.65 20.44
C ALA A 284 -18.70 21.26 21.31
N VAL A 285 -18.85 21.39 22.63
CA VAL A 285 -17.84 21.01 23.62
C VAL A 285 -18.23 19.64 24.18
N PRO A 286 -17.36 18.62 24.13
CA PRO A 286 -17.62 17.31 24.72
C PRO A 286 -17.86 17.40 26.23
N GLY A 287 -18.53 16.38 26.78
CA GLY A 287 -18.64 16.22 28.22
C GLY A 287 -17.29 15.95 28.89
N PRO A 288 -17.16 16.19 30.21
CA PRO A 288 -15.92 15.95 30.95
C PRO A 288 -15.58 14.47 31.09
N GLN A 289 -16.56 13.57 30.90
CA GLN A 289 -16.40 12.13 30.98
C GLN A 289 -17.29 11.45 29.94
N PHE A 290 -16.76 10.44 29.25
CA PHE A 290 -17.51 9.59 28.33
C PHE A 290 -16.78 8.27 28.06
N THR A 291 -17.53 7.24 27.68
CA THR A 291 -16.97 5.96 27.25
C THR A 291 -16.33 6.12 25.86
N PHE A 292 -15.07 5.73 25.73
CA PHE A 292 -14.37 5.69 24.46
C PHE A 292 -14.97 4.56 23.60
N PRO A 293 -15.36 4.83 22.36
CA PRO A 293 -16.15 3.86 21.59
C PRO A 293 -15.32 2.73 20.96
N TRP A 294 -14.01 2.70 21.19
CA TRP A 294 -13.10 1.72 20.61
C TRP A 294 -12.25 1.03 21.66
N ASP A 295 -11.99 -0.25 21.45
CA ASP A 295 -11.00 -0.97 22.23
C ASP A 295 -9.60 -0.46 21.83
N PRO A 296 -8.76 0.02 22.77
CA PRO A 296 -7.47 0.60 22.44
C PRO A 296 -6.51 -0.39 21.74
N ARG A 297 -6.71 -1.70 21.88
CA ARG A 297 -5.83 -2.71 21.29
C ARG A 297 -5.99 -2.83 19.77
N VAL A 298 -7.11 -2.35 19.21
CA VAL A 298 -7.41 -2.42 17.77
C VAL A 298 -6.59 -1.43 16.96
N PHE A 299 -6.01 -0.41 17.61
CA PHE A 299 -5.21 0.58 16.91
C PHE A 299 -3.84 -0.03 16.54
N PRO A 300 -3.41 0.10 15.27
CA PRO A 300 -2.13 -0.42 14.80
C PRO A 300 -0.93 0.32 15.41
N GLY A 301 -1.13 1.57 15.83
CA GLY A 301 -0.09 2.41 16.45
C GLY A 301 -0.67 3.46 17.39
N VAL A 302 0.19 3.98 18.28
CA VAL A 302 -0.18 4.97 19.29
C VAL A 302 -0.65 6.30 18.69
N GLN A 303 -0.16 6.66 17.49
CA GLN A 303 -0.57 7.86 16.77
C GLN A 303 -2.07 7.80 16.43
N GLN A 304 -2.55 6.65 15.93
CA GLN A 304 -3.97 6.47 15.62
C GLN A 304 -4.83 6.50 16.86
N PHE A 305 -4.36 5.90 17.95
CA PHE A 305 -5.06 5.95 19.23
C PHE A 305 -5.24 7.41 19.71
N ARG A 306 -4.17 8.21 19.70
CA ARG A 306 -4.21 9.64 20.06
C ARG A 306 -5.08 10.46 19.13
N ASP A 307 -5.01 10.22 17.83
CA ASP A 307 -5.82 10.95 16.85
C ASP A 307 -7.31 10.66 17.01
N ASN A 308 -7.69 9.43 17.41
CA ASN A 308 -9.08 9.13 17.73
C ASN A 308 -9.54 9.78 19.03
N ILE A 309 -8.68 9.90 20.04
CA ILE A 309 -8.96 10.71 21.23
C ILE A 309 -9.18 12.18 20.85
N ARG A 310 -8.32 12.76 19.99
CA ARG A 310 -8.48 14.13 19.47
C ARG A 310 -9.83 14.33 18.79
N ARG A 311 -10.29 13.35 18.00
CA ARG A 311 -11.59 13.41 17.31
C ARG A 311 -12.75 13.31 18.29
N CYS A 312 -12.70 12.40 19.26
CA CYS A 312 -13.71 12.29 20.31
C CYS A 312 -13.84 13.58 21.14
N LEU A 313 -12.71 14.22 21.41
CA LEU A 313 -12.67 15.48 22.15
C LEU A 313 -12.88 16.72 21.27
N ASN A 314 -13.09 16.55 19.97
CA ASN A 314 -13.28 17.64 19.01
C ASN A 314 -12.13 18.68 19.05
N CYS A 315 -10.91 18.22 19.31
CA CYS A 315 -9.72 19.04 19.60
C CYS A 315 -9.47 20.12 18.54
N GLU A 316 -9.51 19.76 17.26
CA GLU A 316 -9.28 20.69 16.14
C GLU A 316 -10.26 21.87 16.16
N ALA A 317 -11.57 21.60 16.26
CA ALA A 317 -12.58 22.64 16.26
C ALA A 317 -12.55 23.51 17.53
N LEU A 318 -12.07 22.93 18.64
CA LEU A 318 -11.87 23.67 19.89
C LEU A 318 -10.59 24.52 19.89
N GLY A 319 -9.65 24.30 18.96
CA GLY A 319 -8.32 24.92 19.00
C GLY A 319 -7.47 24.36 20.15
N LEU A 320 -7.62 23.07 20.46
CA LEU A 320 -6.92 22.37 21.52
C LEU A 320 -6.16 21.16 20.96
N ASP A 321 -5.05 20.77 21.58
CA ASP A 321 -4.30 19.55 21.29
C ASP A 321 -4.04 18.77 22.60
N LEU A 322 -3.61 17.51 22.48
CA LEU A 322 -3.25 16.65 23.58
C LEU A 322 -1.95 17.14 24.23
N GLN A 323 -2.03 17.46 25.53
CA GLN A 323 -0.87 17.80 26.35
C GLN A 323 -0.32 16.56 27.08
N SER A 324 -1.22 15.72 27.61
CA SER A 324 -0.84 14.46 28.23
C SER A 324 -2.01 13.49 28.28
N ILE A 325 -1.69 12.19 28.35
CA ILE A 325 -2.65 11.11 28.48
C ILE A 325 -2.11 10.12 29.51
N ARG A 326 -2.84 9.94 30.61
CA ARG A 326 -2.51 8.96 31.64
C ARG A 326 -3.58 7.88 31.64
N VAL A 327 -3.16 6.64 31.51
CA VAL A 327 -4.04 5.48 31.66
C VAL A 327 -3.94 5.03 33.10
N HIS A 328 -5.08 4.93 33.77
CA HIS A 328 -5.22 4.36 35.10
C HIS A 328 -5.99 3.05 34.98
N CYS A 329 -5.55 2.05 35.72
CA CYS A 329 -6.21 0.76 35.83
C CYS A 329 -6.50 0.49 37.31
N TYR A 330 -7.68 -0.10 37.58
CA TYR A 330 -8.12 -0.50 38.91
C TYR A 330 -8.48 -1.99 38.86
N ASP A 331 -7.80 -2.79 39.67
CA ASP A 331 -8.11 -4.23 39.83
C ASP A 331 -9.52 -4.42 40.44
N GLU A 332 -10.13 -5.61 40.26
CA GLU A 332 -11.49 -5.95 40.73
C GLU A 332 -11.65 -5.79 42.26
N ASP A 333 -10.53 -5.84 43.01
CA ASP A 333 -10.47 -5.64 44.46
C ASP A 333 -10.17 -4.18 44.88
N GLU A 334 -10.08 -3.22 43.94
CA GLU A 334 -9.75 -1.77 44.11
C GLU A 334 -8.42 -1.44 44.84
N ASP A 335 -7.69 -2.43 45.38
CA ASP A 335 -6.49 -2.23 46.21
C ASP A 335 -5.20 -1.99 45.41
N ARG A 336 -5.20 -2.22 44.09
CA ARG A 336 -4.04 -2.03 43.21
C ARG A 336 -4.31 -1.01 42.12
N HIS A 337 -3.65 0.14 42.23
CA HIS A 337 -3.64 1.20 41.22
C HIS A 337 -2.37 1.10 40.38
N GLN A 338 -2.53 0.87 39.08
CA GLN A 338 -1.44 0.95 38.11
C GLN A 338 -1.68 2.10 37.13
N GLN A 339 -0.58 2.67 36.60
CA GLN A 339 -0.66 3.76 35.64
C GLN A 339 0.36 3.62 34.50
N ALA A 340 -0.03 4.07 33.32
CA ALA A 340 0.82 4.13 32.12
C ALA A 340 0.75 5.51 31.43
N ASP A 341 1.83 5.89 30.74
CA ASP A 341 1.91 7.15 29.99
C ASP A 341 1.52 6.93 28.52
N ALA A 342 0.25 7.13 28.17
CA ALA A 342 -0.18 6.94 26.78
C ALA A 342 0.34 8.04 25.81
N PHE A 343 0.95 9.10 26.33
CA PHE A 343 1.47 10.20 25.53
C PHE A 343 2.95 10.06 25.16
N THR A 344 3.77 9.39 25.97
CA THR A 344 5.21 9.25 25.69
C THR A 344 5.69 7.81 25.59
N GLN A 345 4.92 6.85 26.11
CA GLN A 345 5.33 5.44 26.14
C GLN A 345 5.30 4.79 24.76
N ASP A 346 6.19 3.80 24.57
CA ASP A 346 6.18 2.93 23.41
C ASP A 346 4.86 2.15 23.30
N TRP A 347 4.31 2.06 22.09
CA TRP A 347 3.00 1.45 21.85
C TRP A 347 2.95 -0.02 22.24
N THR A 348 4.05 -0.77 22.05
CA THR A 348 4.11 -2.19 22.42
C THR A 348 3.88 -2.36 23.91
N LYS A 349 4.57 -1.55 24.73
CA LYS A 349 4.44 -1.58 26.19
C LYS A 349 3.07 -1.11 26.67
N LEU A 350 2.49 -0.13 25.99
CA LEU A 350 1.15 0.35 26.33
C LEU A 350 0.08 -0.68 25.95
N ARG A 351 0.27 -1.42 24.85
CA ARG A 351 -0.60 -2.53 24.47
C ARG A 351 -0.47 -3.70 25.44
N GLU A 352 0.74 -4.07 25.84
CA GLU A 352 0.98 -5.05 26.91
C GLU A 352 0.26 -4.65 28.21
N PHE A 353 0.23 -3.36 28.55
CA PHE A 353 -0.52 -2.85 29.71
C PHE A 353 -2.03 -3.06 29.57
N PHE A 354 -2.60 -2.92 28.38
CA PHE A 354 -4.02 -3.23 28.12
C PHE A 354 -4.31 -4.73 28.06
N GLU A 355 -3.33 -5.54 27.67
CA GLU A 355 -3.47 -7.00 27.53
C GLU A 355 -3.25 -7.77 28.83
N ASP A 356 -2.75 -7.11 29.87
CA ASP A 356 -2.53 -7.74 31.18
C ASP A 356 -3.87 -8.22 31.77
N PRO A 357 -4.03 -9.54 32.03
CA PRO A 357 -5.27 -10.08 32.57
C PRO A 357 -5.56 -9.64 34.01
N GLU A 358 -4.57 -9.12 34.75
CA GLU A 358 -4.78 -8.53 36.08
C GLU A 358 -5.33 -7.10 36.00
N HIS A 359 -5.44 -6.53 34.79
CA HIS A 359 -5.94 -5.17 34.59
C HIS A 359 -7.41 -5.16 34.15
N SER A 360 -8.22 -4.36 34.85
CA SER A 360 -9.60 -4.08 34.50
C SER A 360 -9.92 -2.59 34.74
N ASN A 361 -11.09 -2.14 34.30
CA ASN A 361 -11.61 -0.79 34.56
C ASN A 361 -10.62 0.34 34.21
N PHE A 362 -10.40 0.55 32.91
CA PHE A 362 -9.41 1.52 32.44
C PHE A 362 -10.00 2.92 32.33
N VAL A 363 -9.30 3.91 32.90
CA VAL A 363 -9.65 5.33 32.83
C VAL A 363 -8.51 6.12 32.20
N LEU A 364 -8.81 6.89 31.16
CA LEU A 364 -7.90 7.84 30.53
C LEU A 364 -8.10 9.24 31.09
N ALA A 365 -7.15 9.69 31.89
CA ALA A 365 -7.04 11.10 32.24
C ALA A 365 -6.34 11.86 31.10
N VAL A 366 -7.09 12.71 30.40
CA VAL A 366 -6.60 13.49 29.26
C VAL A 366 -6.49 14.97 29.66
N CYS A 367 -5.31 15.57 29.47
CA CYS A 367 -5.11 17.00 29.56
C CYS A 367 -4.93 17.58 28.15
N LEU A 368 -5.50 18.76 27.91
CA LEU A 368 -5.41 19.46 26.64
C LEU A 368 -4.69 20.80 26.80
N GLU A 369 -4.05 21.26 25.74
CA GLU A 369 -3.43 22.58 25.65
C GLU A 369 -3.89 23.32 24.38
N PRO A 370 -3.91 24.66 24.38
CA PRO A 370 -4.35 25.42 23.22
C PRO A 370 -3.30 25.44 22.11
N PHE A 371 -3.76 25.47 20.86
CA PHE A 371 -2.93 25.73 19.68
C PHE A 371 -3.52 26.84 18.80
N ASP A 372 -2.69 27.40 17.91
CA ASP A 372 -3.14 28.42 16.96
C ASP A 372 -3.90 27.79 15.79
N ILE A 373 -5.22 27.91 15.81
CA ILE A 373 -6.10 27.35 14.77
C ILE A 373 -5.93 28.05 13.41
N ASP A 374 -5.38 29.27 13.40
CA ASP A 374 -5.19 30.05 12.19
C ASP A 374 -3.83 29.75 11.51
N ASP A 375 -3.00 28.87 12.07
CA ASP A 375 -1.78 28.40 11.43
C ASP A 375 -2.09 27.30 10.38
N PRO A 376 -2.02 27.62 9.07
CA PRO A 376 -2.36 26.67 8.01
C PRO A 376 -1.33 25.54 7.85
N MET A 377 -0.19 25.61 8.54
CA MET A 377 0.85 24.59 8.52
C MET A 377 0.76 23.60 9.69
N LEU A 378 -0.08 23.88 10.69
CA LEU A 378 -0.22 23.05 11.87
C LEU A 378 -1.34 22.01 11.68
N SER A 379 -0.97 20.73 11.67
CA SER A 379 -1.91 19.61 11.79
C SER A 379 -1.69 18.95 13.14
N ILE A 380 -2.73 18.89 13.97
CA ILE A 380 -2.68 18.18 15.26
C ILE A 380 -2.75 16.66 15.09
N TYR A 381 -3.11 16.15 13.91
CA TYR A 381 -3.17 14.72 13.64
C TYR A 381 -1.78 14.17 13.31
N GLU A 382 -1.38 13.13 14.05
CA GLU A 382 -0.08 12.47 13.95
C GLU A 382 -0.04 11.44 12.83
N ASP A 383 -1.18 10.79 12.53
CA ASP A 383 -1.32 9.83 11.46
C ASP A 383 -2.07 10.41 10.25
N GLY A 384 -1.48 10.22 9.07
CA GLY A 384 -2.06 10.64 7.79
C GLY A 384 -3.04 9.63 7.19
N SER A 385 -3.34 8.54 7.89
CA SER A 385 -4.30 7.53 7.44
C SER A 385 -5.76 7.99 7.61
N VAL A 386 -6.68 7.32 6.91
CA VAL A 386 -8.12 7.58 7.05
C VAL A 386 -8.58 7.04 8.41
N PRO A 387 -9.41 7.78 9.17
CA PRO A 387 -9.94 7.30 10.45
C PRO A 387 -10.59 5.93 10.32
N ILE A 388 -10.50 5.10 11.36
CA ILE A 388 -11.20 3.81 11.42
C ILE A 388 -12.70 4.07 11.30
N ASP A 389 -13.35 3.46 10.30
CA ASP A 389 -14.80 3.63 10.06
C ASP A 389 -15.60 2.93 11.17
N PRO A 390 -16.46 3.66 11.92
CA PRO A 390 -17.30 3.10 12.98
C PRO A 390 -18.20 1.94 12.52
N LEU A 391 -18.61 1.91 11.25
CA LEU A 391 -19.51 0.89 10.71
C LEU A 391 -18.82 -0.46 10.47
N LEU A 392 -17.50 -0.46 10.26
CA LEU A 392 -16.72 -1.68 10.03
C LEU A 392 -16.45 -2.47 11.32
N TYR A 393 -16.41 -1.80 12.48
CA TYR A 393 -16.09 -2.42 13.76
C TYR A 393 -17.34 -2.98 14.49
N LEU A 394 -18.47 -2.27 14.46
CA LEU A 394 -19.72 -2.71 15.10
C LEU A 394 -20.40 -3.88 14.36
N ALA A 395 -20.10 -4.07 13.07
CA ALA A 395 -20.65 -5.17 12.28
C ALA A 395 -20.10 -6.55 12.71
N THR A 396 -18.92 -6.60 13.32
CA THR A 396 -18.29 -7.86 13.73
C THR A 396 -18.82 -8.42 15.04
N SER A 397 -19.29 -7.60 15.98
CA SER A 397 -19.66 -8.04 17.33
C SER A 397 -21.08 -8.60 17.49
N ASN A 398 -21.97 -8.40 16.50
CA ASN A 398 -23.40 -8.75 16.63
C ASN A 398 -23.84 -10.00 15.84
N SER A 399 -22.91 -10.80 15.29
CA SER A 399 -23.26 -11.96 14.44
C SER A 399 -23.51 -13.27 15.20
N GLU A 400 -23.27 -13.32 16.52
CA GLU A 400 -23.36 -14.57 17.29
C GLU A 400 -24.45 -14.51 18.36
N ILE A 401 -25.74 -14.47 17.97
CA ILE A 401 -26.81 -14.92 18.88
C ILE A 401 -27.92 -15.67 18.12
N SER A 402 -28.15 -16.91 18.57
CA SER A 402 -29.37 -17.74 18.48
C SER A 402 -29.51 -18.71 17.30
N VAL A 403 -29.18 -19.98 17.56
CA VAL A 403 -30.03 -21.09 17.09
C VAL A 403 -30.40 -21.93 18.30
N GLU A 404 -31.61 -21.68 18.83
CA GLU A 404 -32.32 -22.62 19.70
C GLU A 404 -32.50 -23.94 18.94
N LYS A 405 -32.04 -25.05 19.54
CA LYS A 405 -32.38 -26.40 19.09
C LYS A 405 -33.72 -26.80 19.72
N GLU A 406 -34.80 -26.66 18.95
CA GLU A 406 -35.98 -27.51 19.15
C GLU A 406 -35.63 -28.94 18.69
N THR A 407 -35.73 -29.90 19.61
CA THR A 407 -35.72 -31.34 19.34
C THR A 407 -37.12 -31.82 18.96
N PRO A 408 -37.30 -32.52 17.82
CA PRO A 408 -38.50 -33.33 17.60
C PRO A 408 -38.26 -34.78 18.05
N ASP A 409 -39.20 -35.29 18.84
CA ASP A 409 -39.38 -36.70 19.19
C ASP A 409 -39.42 -37.61 17.95
N GLU A 410 -38.55 -38.62 17.89
CA GLU A 410 -38.76 -39.78 17.02
C GLU A 410 -39.42 -40.92 17.80
N GLN A 411 -40.65 -41.22 17.38
CA GLN A 411 -41.44 -42.37 17.80
C GLN A 411 -40.78 -43.67 17.35
N HIS A 412 -40.55 -44.56 18.33
CA HIS A 412 -40.22 -45.97 18.13
C HIS A 412 -41.45 -46.79 17.66
N ARG A 413 -41.29 -47.47 16.53
CA ARG A 413 -41.94 -48.72 16.06
C ARG A 413 -40.92 -49.37 15.10
N ASP A 414 -40.54 -50.64 15.11
CA ASP A 414 -41.23 -51.89 15.44
C ASP A 414 -40.23 -52.98 15.91
N ASN A 415 -40.60 -53.72 16.97
CA ASN A 415 -40.61 -55.19 17.13
C ASN A 415 -40.60 -55.61 18.60
#